data_AF-A0A852LEZ6-F1
#
_entry.id   AF-A0A852LEZ6-F1
#
_cell.length_a   1.000
_cell.length_b   1.000
_cell.length_c   1.000
_cell.angle_alpha   90.00
_cell.angle_beta   90.00
_cell.angle_gamma   90.00
#
_symmetry.space_group_name_H-M   'P 1'
#
loop_
_entity.id
_entity.type
_entity.pdbx_description
1 polymer ?
#
loop_
_entity_poly.entity_id
_entity_poly.type
_entity_poly.pdbx_seq_one_letter_code
_entity_poly.pdbx_strand_id
1 'polypeptide(L)'
;VCLTCCSRDVMLKVNDICHKNNIKFFTGDVFGYHGYTFADLGEHDFVEEKTKVAKVSSETEDGDTKKAKSGSAETTMVKKRMVFCRLREALAVDWSGKKAAALKRTTPDYFLLQ
;
A
#
# COMPACT_ATOMS: atom_id res chain seq x y z
N VAL A 1 -14.93 0.19 -7.22
CA VAL A 1 -15.31 1.49 -7.83
C VAL A 1 -14.08 2.37 -7.88
N CYS A 2 -13.81 3.03 -9.01
CA CYS A 2 -12.73 4.01 -9.15
C CYS A 2 -13.35 5.34 -9.58
N LEU A 3 -13.10 6.41 -8.82
CA LEU A 3 -13.59 7.75 -9.14
C LEU A 3 -12.46 8.66 -9.62
N THR A 4 -12.80 9.52 -10.56
CA THR A 4 -11.99 10.63 -11.04
C THR A 4 -12.90 11.83 -11.29
N CYS A 5 -12.36 13.04 -11.24
CA CYS A 5 -13.02 14.32 -11.51
C CYS A 5 -14.32 14.52 -10.70
N CYS A 6 -14.39 13.96 -9.49
CA CYS A 6 -15.58 14.01 -8.64
C CYS A 6 -15.40 15.03 -7.51
N SER A 7 -16.48 15.70 -7.13
CA SER A 7 -16.44 16.57 -5.95
C SER A 7 -16.19 15.75 -4.67
N ARG A 8 -15.65 16.41 -3.65
CA ARG A 8 -15.40 15.79 -2.34
C ARG A 8 -16.63 15.10 -1.76
N ASP A 9 -17.80 15.71 -1.84
CA ASP A 9 -19.04 15.13 -1.31
C ASP A 9 -19.44 13.84 -2.04
N VAL A 10 -19.26 13.80 -3.36
CA VAL A 10 -19.50 12.58 -4.15
C VAL A 10 -18.50 11.50 -3.75
N MET A 11 -17.21 11.83 -3.65
CA MET A 11 -16.18 10.87 -3.25
C MET A 11 -16.46 10.27 -1.87
N LEU A 12 -16.79 11.10 -0.88
CA LEU A 12 -17.14 10.65 0.47
C LEU A 12 -18.39 9.76 0.47
N LYS A 13 -19.44 10.17 -0.23
CA LYS A 13 -20.70 9.40 -0.31
C LYS A 13 -20.50 8.04 -0.97
N VAL A 14 -19.78 7.99 -2.09
CA VAL A 14 -19.52 6.74 -2.81
C VAL A 14 -18.59 5.84 -2.01
N ASN A 15 -17.56 6.38 -1.35
CA ASN A 15 -16.69 5.59 -0.47
C ASN A 15 -17.50 4.97 0.70
N ASP A 16 -18.36 5.75 1.36
CA ASP A 16 -19.23 5.25 2.43
C ASP A 16 -20.17 4.12 1.95
N ILE A 17 -20.72 4.23 0.73
CA ILE A 17 -21.54 3.17 0.13
C ILE A 17 -20.69 1.94 -0.19
N CYS A 18 -19.52 2.12 -0.80
CA CYS A 18 -18.63 1.03 -1.17
C CYS A 18 -18.19 0.24 0.06
N HIS A 19 -17.75 0.93 1.12
CA HIS A 19 -17.29 0.31 2.36
C HIS A 19 -18.39 -0.53 3.03
N LYS A 20 -19.62 0.01 3.11
CA LYS A 20 -20.78 -0.74 3.66
C LYS A 20 -21.13 -2.01 2.88
N ASN A 21 -20.81 -2.06 1.59
CA ASN A 21 -21.12 -3.18 0.71
C ASN A 21 -19.90 -4.06 0.41
N ASN A 22 -18.78 -3.88 1.13
CA ASN A 22 -17.52 -4.61 0.91
C ASN A 22 -16.99 -4.48 -0.54
N ILE A 23 -17.16 -3.30 -1.15
CA ILE A 23 -16.67 -2.98 -2.49
C ILE A 23 -15.37 -2.19 -2.36
N LYS A 24 -14.31 -2.64 -3.03
CA LYS A 24 -13.03 -1.93 -3.10
C LYS A 24 -13.22 -0.55 -3.75
N PHE A 25 -12.73 0.50 -3.09
CA PHE A 25 -12.87 1.88 -3.53
C PHE A 25 -11.50 2.50 -3.84
N PHE A 26 -11.44 3.24 -4.94
CA PHE A 26 -10.29 4.03 -5.36
C PHE A 26 -10.76 5.41 -5.81
N THR A 27 -9.93 6.43 -5.59
CA THR A 27 -10.13 7.76 -6.19
C THR A 27 -8.79 8.43 -6.47
N GLY A 28 -8.74 9.31 -7.46
CA GLY A 28 -7.52 10.06 -7.78
C GLY A 28 -7.77 11.11 -8.85
N ASP A 29 -6.96 12.17 -8.83
CA ASP A 29 -6.95 13.23 -9.85
C ASP A 29 -5.54 13.78 -10.07
N VAL A 30 -5.44 14.64 -11.08
CA VAL A 30 -4.21 15.34 -11.49
C VAL A 30 -4.50 16.84 -11.54
N PHE A 31 -3.61 17.65 -10.96
CA PHE A 31 -3.66 19.12 -10.92
C PHE A 31 -2.29 19.67 -11.33
N GLY A 32 -2.14 20.03 -12.61
CA GLY A 32 -0.86 20.44 -13.18
C GLY A 32 0.17 19.31 -13.10
N TYR A 33 1.29 19.55 -12.41
CA TYR A 33 2.35 18.55 -12.20
C TYR A 33 2.13 17.64 -10.99
N HIS A 34 1.06 17.85 -10.22
CA HIS A 34 0.75 17.06 -9.04
C HIS A 34 -0.39 16.08 -9.36
N GLY A 35 -0.40 14.95 -8.66
CA GLY A 35 -1.50 13.99 -8.74
C GLY A 35 -1.56 13.15 -7.49
N TYR A 36 -2.72 12.58 -7.21
CA TYR A 36 -2.91 11.74 -6.03
C TYR A 36 -3.71 10.48 -6.38
N THR A 37 -3.55 9.47 -5.54
CA THR A 37 -4.45 8.32 -5.49
C THR A 37 -4.77 7.99 -4.04
N PHE A 38 -5.97 7.48 -3.81
CA PHE A 38 -6.44 6.96 -2.53
C PHE A 38 -7.10 5.60 -2.75
N ALA A 39 -6.95 4.71 -1.77
CA ALA A 39 -7.57 3.40 -1.77
C ALA A 39 -8.21 3.10 -0.40
N ASP A 40 -9.45 2.63 -0.43
CA ASP A 40 -10.13 2.01 0.71
C ASP A 40 -10.58 0.61 0.29
N LEU A 41 -9.89 -0.40 0.81
CA LEU A 41 -10.14 -1.81 0.53
C LEU A 41 -10.87 -2.52 1.69
N GLY A 42 -11.26 -1.78 2.74
CA GLY A 42 -11.73 -2.37 3.99
C GLY A 42 -10.70 -3.33 4.60
N GLU A 43 -11.17 -4.50 5.04
CA GLU A 43 -10.29 -5.63 5.38
C GLU A 43 -9.85 -6.36 4.10
N HIS A 44 -8.57 -6.26 3.76
CA HIS A 44 -8.02 -6.82 2.53
C HIS A 44 -7.01 -7.94 2.81
N ASP A 45 -7.41 -9.18 2.51
CA ASP A 45 -6.51 -10.33 2.42
C ASP A 45 -5.77 -10.35 1.07
N PHE A 46 -4.47 -10.59 1.09
CA PHE A 46 -3.62 -10.74 -0.10
C PHE A 46 -2.49 -11.74 0.13
N VAL A 47 -1.76 -12.10 -0.92
CA VAL A 47 -0.60 -12.99 -0.86
C VAL A 47 0.63 -12.18 -1.28
N GLU A 48 1.68 -12.25 -0.48
CA GLU A 48 2.97 -11.64 -0.77
C GLU A 48 4.01 -12.74 -1.02
N GLU A 49 4.71 -12.64 -2.15
CA GLU A 49 5.83 -13.51 -2.46
C GLU A 49 7.08 -13.05 -1.70
N LYS A 50 7.71 -13.97 -0.97
CA LYS A 50 8.96 -13.72 -0.25
C LYS A 50 10.04 -14.66 -0.75
N THR A 51 11.20 -14.11 -1.12
CA THR A 51 12.37 -14.90 -1.47
C THR A 51 12.96 -15.56 -0.23
N LYS A 52 13.18 -16.88 -0.26
CA LYS A 52 13.99 -17.56 0.75
C LYS A 52 15.45 -17.19 0.52
N VAL A 53 16.05 -16.47 1.46
CA VAL A 53 17.51 -16.29 1.47
C VAL A 53 18.12 -17.64 1.86
N ALA A 54 18.69 -18.35 0.89
CA ALA A 54 19.47 -19.55 1.18
C ALA A 54 20.68 -19.13 2.02
N LYS A 55 20.71 -19.51 3.30
CA LYS A 55 21.95 -19.49 4.09
C LYS A 55 22.90 -20.47 3.42
N VAL A 56 23.88 -19.95 2.68
CA VAL A 56 25.05 -20.73 2.29
C VAL A 56 25.82 -20.96 3.59
N SER A 57 25.64 -22.14 4.20
CA SER A 57 26.58 -22.64 5.20
C SER A 57 27.90 -22.90 4.50
N SER A 58 28.84 -21.98 4.65
CA SER A 58 30.21 -22.11 4.20
C SER A 58 30.97 -23.05 5.15
N GLU A 59 30.92 -24.36 4.90
CA GLU A 59 31.90 -25.29 5.45
C GLU A 59 32.32 -26.30 4.37
N THR A 60 33.59 -26.19 3.98
CA THR A 60 34.59 -27.24 3.72
C THR A 60 35.31 -27.09 2.38
N GLU A 61 36.64 -27.22 2.50
CA GLU A 61 37.69 -27.14 1.48
C GLU A 61 37.62 -28.24 0.40
N ASP A 62 38.19 -27.88 -0.75
CA ASP A 62 38.91 -28.69 -1.75
C ASP A 62 38.17 -29.63 -2.72
N GLY A 63 38.54 -29.52 -4.01
CA GLY A 63 38.33 -30.57 -5.03
C GLY A 63 37.21 -30.42 -6.08
N ASP A 64 37.61 -30.01 -7.29
CA ASP A 64 37.17 -30.50 -8.61
C ASP A 64 35.71 -30.35 -9.14
N THR A 65 35.63 -29.58 -10.24
CA THR A 65 34.68 -29.60 -11.37
C THR A 65 33.25 -30.12 -11.17
N LYS A 66 32.25 -29.23 -11.06
CA LYS A 66 30.85 -29.50 -11.46
C LYS A 66 30.03 -28.23 -11.75
N LYS A 67 29.42 -28.22 -12.94
CA LYS A 67 28.45 -27.24 -13.50
C LYS A 67 27.68 -26.46 -12.42
N ALA A 68 27.83 -25.14 -12.43
CA ALA A 68 26.98 -24.20 -11.70
C ALA A 68 25.52 -24.34 -12.17
N LYS A 69 24.74 -25.13 -11.42
CA LYS A 69 23.29 -25.14 -11.52
C LYS A 69 22.85 -23.84 -10.83
N SER A 70 22.42 -22.86 -11.62
CA SER A 70 21.86 -21.62 -11.10
C SER A 70 20.77 -21.98 -10.09
N GLY A 71 20.98 -21.61 -8.83
CA GLY A 71 19.97 -21.78 -7.79
C GLY A 71 18.78 -20.93 -8.18
N SER A 72 17.70 -21.56 -8.62
CA SER A 72 16.39 -20.93 -8.69
C SER A 72 16.11 -20.37 -7.30
N ALA A 73 16.00 -19.05 -7.18
CA ALA A 73 15.66 -18.42 -5.92
C ALA A 73 14.28 -18.93 -5.50
N GLU A 74 14.24 -19.85 -4.55
CA GLU A 74 12.99 -20.46 -4.09
C GLU A 74 12.16 -19.37 -3.38
N THR A 75 10.96 -19.11 -3.87
CA THR A 75 10.05 -18.14 -3.27
C THR A 75 8.93 -18.83 -2.52
N THR A 76 8.43 -18.20 -1.46
CA THR A 76 7.26 -18.67 -0.72
C THR A 76 6.14 -17.64 -0.77
N MET A 77 4.91 -18.13 -0.88
CA MET A 77 3.71 -17.31 -0.81
C MET A 77 3.22 -17.20 0.62
N VAL A 78 3.11 -15.97 1.13
CA VAL A 78 2.66 -15.69 2.50
C VAL A 78 1.36 -14.91 2.45
N LYS A 79 0.28 -15.48 3.02
CA LYS A 79 -0.99 -14.77 3.18
C LYS A 79 -0.84 -13.66 4.22
N LYS A 80 -1.32 -12.46 3.88
CA LYS A 80 -1.33 -11.26 4.72
C LYS A 80 -2.71 -10.61 4.70
N ARG A 81 -2.95 -9.74 5.67
CA ARG A 81 -4.14 -8.89 5.77
C ARG A 81 -3.72 -7.46 6.05
N MET A 82 -4.41 -6.50 5.44
CA MET A 82 -4.33 -5.07 5.74
C MET A 82 -5.73 -4.52 6.00
N VAL A 83 -5.82 -3.51 6.86
CA VAL A 83 -7.06 -2.78 7.14
C VAL A 83 -6.88 -1.35 6.66
N PHE A 84 -7.77 -0.92 5.77
CA PHE A 84 -7.79 0.43 5.23
C PHE A 84 -8.83 1.29 5.95
N CYS A 85 -8.53 2.58 6.09
CA CYS A 85 -9.46 3.55 6.67
C CYS A 85 -10.38 4.14 5.59
N ARG A 86 -11.50 4.73 6.01
CA ARG A 86 -12.42 5.42 5.11
C ARG A 86 -11.83 6.75 4.65
N LEU A 87 -12.21 7.20 3.45
CA LEU A 87 -11.77 8.47 2.87
C LEU A 87 -12.06 9.66 3.80
N ARG A 88 -13.20 9.64 4.50
CA ARG A 88 -13.56 10.68 5.49
C ARG A 88 -12.51 10.84 6.56
N GLU A 89 -12.02 9.73 7.10
CA GLU A 89 -11.02 9.71 8.18
C GLU A 89 -9.65 10.13 7.63
N ALA A 90 -9.32 9.71 6.41
CA ALA A 90 -8.09 10.07 5.74
C ALA A 90 -7.96 11.56 5.42
N LEU A 91 -9.06 12.25 5.12
CA LEU A 91 -9.06 13.70 4.83
C LEU A 91 -9.22 14.57 6.08
N ALA A 92 -9.74 14.02 7.17
CA ALA A 92 -10.03 14.74 8.42
C ALA A 92 -9.03 14.38 9.54
N VAL A 93 -7.74 14.33 9.20
CA VAL A 93 -6.68 14.07 10.19
C VAL A 93 -6.61 15.24 11.17
N ASP A 94 -6.81 14.94 12.45
CA ASP A 94 -6.47 15.85 13.54
C ASP A 94 -4.95 15.89 13.74
N TRP A 95 -4.37 17.05 13.46
CA TRP A 95 -2.94 17.30 13.58
C TRP A 95 -2.54 17.81 14.96
N SER A 96 -3.49 17.97 15.88
CA SER A 96 -3.20 18.26 17.28
C SER A 96 -2.62 17.02 17.99
N GLY A 97 -1.86 17.25 19.07
CA GLY A 97 -1.37 16.18 19.92
C GLY A 97 -0.34 15.24 19.26
N LYS A 98 -0.51 13.92 19.46
CA LYS A 98 0.51 12.90 19.12
C LYS A 98 0.86 12.84 17.63
N LYS A 99 -0.05 13.27 16.73
CA LYS A 99 0.17 13.26 15.28
C LYS A 99 0.93 14.49 14.77
N ALA A 100 1.12 15.52 15.59
CA ALA A 100 1.85 16.73 15.20
C ALA A 100 3.30 16.44 14.77
N ALA A 101 3.94 15.41 15.34
CA ALA A 101 5.29 15.01 14.93
C ALA A 101 5.34 14.41 13.51
N ALA A 102 4.26 13.74 13.08
CA ALA A 102 4.16 13.17 11.74
C ALA A 102 3.98 14.25 10.67
N LEU A 103 3.36 15.38 11.01
CA LEU A 103 3.12 16.51 10.10
C LEU A 103 4.39 16.96 9.37
N LYS A 104 5.52 17.05 10.10
CA LYS A 104 6.82 17.44 9.53
C LYS A 104 7.36 16.45 8.49
N ARG A 105 6.85 15.23 8.48
CA ARG A 105 7.22 14.14 7.55
C ARG A 105 6.13 13.85 6.53
N THR A 106 4.98 14.54 6.61
CA THR A 106 3.88 14.42 5.66
C THR A 106 4.20 15.26 4.44
N THR A 107 4.00 14.70 3.24
CA THR A 107 4.17 15.45 2.00
C THR A 107 3.21 16.66 1.95
N PRO A 108 3.67 17.86 1.54
CA PRO A 108 2.81 19.02 1.35
C PRO A 108 1.63 18.76 0.41
N ASP A 109 1.77 17.83 -0.54
CA ASP A 109 0.74 17.45 -1.52
C ASP A 109 -0.57 16.98 -0.85
N TYR A 110 -0.50 16.47 0.39
CA TYR A 110 -1.70 16.12 1.15
C TYR A 110 -2.61 17.34 1.38
N PHE A 111 -2.03 18.53 1.58
CA PHE A 111 -2.77 19.77 1.80
C PHE A 111 -3.20 20.45 0.50
N LEU A 112 -2.56 20.11 -0.62
CA LEU A 112 -2.97 20.56 -1.96
C LEU A 112 -4.29 19.90 -2.42
N LEU A 113 -4.59 18.71 -1.91
CA LEU A 113 -5.77 17.93 -2.23
C LEU A 113 -7.09 18.48 -1.61
N GLN A 114 -7.01 19.34 -0.60
CA GLN A 114 -8.17 19.70 0.24
C GLN A 114 -9.12 20.72 -0.38
#